data_AF-A0A6A3GUE8-F1
#
_entry.id   AF-A0A6A3GUE8-F1
#
_cell.length_a   1.000
_cell.length_b   1.000
_cell.length_c   1.000
_cell.angle_alpha   90.00
_cell.angle_beta   90.00
_cell.angle_gamma   90.00
#
_symmetry.space_group_name_H-M   'P 1'
#
loop_
_entity.id
_entity.type
_entity.pdbx_description
1 polymer ?
#
loop_
_entity_poly.entity_id
_entity_poly.type
_entity_poly.pdbx_seq_one_letter_code
_entity_poly.pdbx_strand_id
1 'polypeptide(L)'
;MNAVLPPKQDGVYYAVVTDRFYTSIQSALQLLERNVYSVGTIQTNKKGFPPALVQEKSKRPKDIPRGTTKIVVAKSAPQMSAMVWFDNTIVYMLGCGTSTSMSTCGTSSCY
;
A
#
# COMPACT_ATOMS: atom_id res chain seq x y z
N MET A 1 -29.49 5.66 7.60
CA MET A 1 -28.02 5.57 7.63
C MET A 1 -27.49 6.37 6.46
N ASN A 2 -26.67 7.39 6.69
CA ASN A 2 -26.04 8.13 5.60
C ASN A 2 -24.93 7.25 5.01
N ALA A 3 -24.95 7.03 3.69
CA ALA A 3 -23.90 6.29 3.02
C ALA A 3 -22.58 7.08 3.12
N VAL A 4 -21.56 6.47 3.74
CA VAL A 4 -20.23 7.10 3.93
C VAL A 4 -19.47 7.20 2.61
N LEU A 5 -19.73 6.27 1.68
CA LEU A 5 -19.13 6.24 0.35
C LEU A 5 -20.21 6.47 -0.71
N PRO A 6 -19.89 7.17 -1.81
CA PRO A 6 -20.81 7.32 -2.93
C PRO A 6 -21.20 5.94 -3.49
N PRO A 7 -22.39 5.82 -4.08
CA PRO A 7 -22.77 4.59 -4.79
C PRO A 7 -21.77 4.30 -5.91
N LYS A 8 -21.52 3.01 -6.15
CA LYS A 8 -20.64 2.56 -7.22
C LYS A 8 -21.19 3.07 -8.56
N GLN A 9 -20.35 3.77 -9.31
CA GLN A 9 -20.63 4.20 -10.68
C GLN A 9 -19.61 3.56 -11.61
N ASP A 10 -20.07 3.08 -12.77
CA ASP A 10 -19.19 2.45 -13.75
C ASP A 10 -18.22 3.48 -14.35
N GLY A 11 -16.95 3.11 -14.42
CA GLY A 11 -15.87 3.98 -14.93
C GLY A 11 -15.39 5.05 -13.94
N VAL A 12 -16.03 5.24 -12.79
CA VAL A 12 -15.59 6.20 -11.76
C VAL A 12 -14.81 5.46 -10.67
N TYR A 13 -13.60 5.95 -10.40
CA TYR A 13 -12.73 5.42 -9.36
C TYR A 13 -12.35 6.52 -8.37
N TYR A 14 -12.33 6.18 -7.09
CA TYR A 14 -11.85 7.06 -6.03
C TYR A 14 -10.55 6.50 -5.44
N ALA A 15 -9.71 7.37 -4.90
CA ALA A 15 -8.53 6.96 -4.13
C ALA A 15 -8.66 7.45 -2.69
N VAL A 16 -8.42 6.57 -1.74
CA VAL A 16 -8.39 6.89 -0.32
C VAL A 16 -6.99 6.60 0.22
N VAL A 17 -6.39 7.62 0.83
CA VAL A 17 -5.10 7.49 1.50
C VAL A 17 -5.32 7.44 3.00
N THR A 18 -4.88 6.36 3.64
CA THR A 18 -5.07 6.14 5.08
C THR A 18 -3.75 6.00 5.83
N ASP A 19 -3.78 6.34 7.11
CA ASP A 19 -2.69 6.03 8.02
C ASP A 19 -2.64 4.53 8.39
N ARG A 20 -1.69 4.14 9.24
CA ARG A 20 -1.53 2.75 9.68
C ARG A 20 -2.63 2.21 10.58
N PHE A 21 -3.44 3.07 11.19
CA PHE A 21 -4.52 2.65 12.08
C PHE A 21 -5.71 2.15 11.24
N TYR A 22 -6.03 2.85 10.15
CA TYR A 22 -7.17 2.52 9.28
C TYR A 22 -6.84 1.55 8.13
N THR A 23 -5.56 1.32 7.85
CA THR A 23 -5.15 0.43 6.75
C THR A 23 -5.18 -1.05 7.17
N SER A 24 -5.94 -1.86 6.43
CA SER A 24 -5.97 -3.32 6.57
C SER A 24 -6.26 -3.99 5.23
N ILE A 25 -5.93 -5.27 5.09
CA ILE A 25 -6.21 -6.01 3.86
C ILE A 25 -7.72 -6.15 3.62
N GLN A 26 -8.49 -6.38 4.68
CA GLN A 26 -9.94 -6.51 4.57
C GLN A 26 -10.60 -5.21 4.12
N SER A 27 -10.23 -4.07 4.72
CA SER A 27 -10.77 -2.77 4.31
C SER A 27 -10.38 -2.43 2.87
N ALA A 28 -9.13 -2.71 2.47
CA ALA A 28 -8.67 -2.48 1.11
C ALA A 28 -9.43 -3.31 0.06
N LEU A 29 -9.73 -4.59 0.35
CA LEU A 29 -10.56 -5.43 -0.54
C LEU A 29 -12.01 -4.90 -0.65
N GLN A 30 -12.64 -4.53 0.47
CA GLN A 30 -13.99 -3.99 0.46
C GLN A 30 -14.10 -2.65 -0.28
N LEU A 31 -13.05 -1.82 -0.23
CA LEU A 31 -12.97 -0.60 -1.00
C LEU A 31 -12.79 -0.90 -2.49
N LEU A 32 -11.93 -1.86 -2.84
CA LEU A 32 -11.69 -2.26 -4.23
C LEU A 32 -12.96 -2.76 -4.92
N GLU A 33 -13.82 -3.53 -4.24
CA GLU A 33 -15.12 -3.99 -4.76
C GLU A 33 -16.06 -2.82 -5.16
N ARG A 34 -15.86 -1.65 -4.55
CA ARG A 34 -16.64 -0.43 -4.73
C ARG A 34 -15.98 0.58 -5.68
N ASN A 35 -14.99 0.17 -6.47
CA ASN A 35 -14.17 1.05 -7.31
C ASN A 35 -13.41 2.12 -6.49
N VAL A 36 -13.06 1.82 -5.24
CA VAL A 36 -12.25 2.71 -4.40
C VAL A 36 -10.88 2.09 -4.19
N TYR A 37 -9.85 2.69 -4.76
CA TYR A 37 -8.47 2.34 -4.50
C TYR A 37 -8.07 2.83 -3.11
N SER A 38 -7.29 2.03 -2.41
CA SER A 38 -6.80 2.34 -1.07
C SER A 38 -5.29 2.24 -1.06
N VAL A 39 -4.63 3.24 -0.49
CA VAL A 39 -3.19 3.24 -0.23
C VAL A 39 -2.96 3.69 1.21
N GLY A 40 -2.04 3.05 1.89
CA GLY A 40 -1.66 3.49 3.22
C GLY A 40 -0.48 2.72 3.78
N THR A 41 0.10 3.26 4.83
CA THR A 41 1.03 2.50 5.67
C THR A 41 0.26 1.40 6.41
N ILE A 42 0.87 0.26 6.69
CA ILE A 42 0.19 -0.86 7.40
C ILE A 42 1.08 -1.40 8.53
N GLN A 43 0.45 -1.91 9.59
CA GLN A 43 1.17 -2.65 10.63
C GLN A 43 1.38 -4.11 10.21
N THR A 44 2.57 -4.65 10.46
CA THR A 44 2.92 -6.04 10.07
C THR A 44 2.17 -7.11 10.83
N ASN A 45 1.62 -6.78 12.01
CA ASN A 45 0.80 -7.69 12.82
C ASN A 45 -0.65 -7.83 12.31
N LYS A 46 -1.03 -7.13 11.23
CA LYS A 46 -2.36 -7.26 10.62
C LYS A 46 -2.48 -8.61 9.90
N LYS A 47 -3.62 -9.28 10.10
CA LYS A 47 -3.90 -10.57 9.47
C LYS A 47 -3.83 -10.46 7.95
N GLY A 48 -3.11 -11.41 7.34
CA GLY A 48 -2.92 -11.50 5.89
C GLY A 48 -1.71 -10.72 5.35
N PHE A 49 -1.02 -9.91 6.17
CA PHE A 49 0.19 -9.23 5.71
C PHE A 49 1.27 -10.26 5.37
N PRO A 50 1.93 -10.17 4.20
CA PRO A 50 2.83 -11.21 3.71
C PRO A 50 4.06 -11.35 4.62
N PRO A 51 4.28 -12.52 5.24
CA PRO A 51 5.43 -12.74 6.12
C PRO A 51 6.77 -12.51 5.42
N ALA A 52 6.84 -12.77 4.11
CA ALA A 52 8.03 -12.56 3.29
C ALA A 52 8.55 -11.10 3.26
N LEU A 53 7.70 -10.12 3.59
CA LEU A 53 8.11 -8.71 3.69
C LEU A 53 8.52 -8.30 5.09
N VAL A 54 8.12 -9.04 6.13
CA VAL A 54 8.35 -8.66 7.53
C VAL A 54 9.85 -8.71 7.83
N GLN A 55 10.36 -7.62 8.40
CA GLN A 55 11.75 -7.49 8.81
C GLN A 55 11.84 -7.67 10.33
N GLU A 56 12.88 -8.35 10.80
CA GLU A 56 13.12 -8.57 12.24
C GLU A 56 13.42 -7.25 12.99
N LYS A 57 14.05 -6.30 12.29
CA LYS A 57 14.46 -5.00 12.84
C LYS A 57 13.52 -3.90 12.37
N SER A 58 13.37 -2.85 13.17
CA SER A 58 12.61 -1.65 12.81
C SER A 58 13.43 -0.60 12.05
N LYS A 59 14.76 -0.63 12.21
CA LYS A 59 15.71 0.24 11.49
C LYS A 59 16.25 -0.47 10.26
N ARG A 60 16.54 0.31 9.22
CA ARG A 60 17.15 -0.20 7.99
C ARG A 60 18.54 -0.80 8.28
N PRO A 61 18.83 -2.03 7.83
CA PRO A 61 20.18 -2.60 7.85
C PRO A 61 21.18 -1.73 7.06
N LYS A 62 22.42 -1.60 7.54
CA LYS A 62 23.42 -0.70 6.93
C LYS A 62 23.82 -1.10 5.51
N ASP A 63 23.73 -2.40 5.22
CA ASP A 63 24.01 -3.04 3.94
C ASP A 63 22.93 -2.81 2.87
N ILE A 64 21.72 -2.42 3.27
CA ILE A 64 20.64 -2.08 2.33
C ILE A 64 20.68 -0.58 2.04
N PRO A 65 20.83 -0.14 0.77
CA PRO A 65 20.77 1.27 0.42
C PRO A 65 19.46 1.95 0.88
N ARG A 66 19.55 3.23 1.27
CA ARG A 66 18.36 4.02 1.58
C ARG A 66 17.51 4.15 0.31
N GLY A 67 16.20 3.97 0.45
CA GLY A 67 15.26 4.05 -0.67
C GLY A 67 14.94 2.72 -1.32
N THR A 68 15.64 1.62 -0.98
CA THR A 68 15.32 0.29 -1.51
C THR A 68 13.88 -0.10 -1.16
N THR A 69 13.19 -0.74 -2.10
CA THR A 69 11.84 -1.28 -1.90
C THR A 69 11.78 -2.75 -2.28
N LYS A 70 10.92 -3.52 -1.60
CA LYS A 70 10.49 -4.85 -2.07
C LYS A 70 8.98 -4.84 -2.14
N ILE A 71 8.44 -5.26 -3.28
CA ILE A 71 7.00 -5.28 -3.55
C ILE A 71 6.59 -6.73 -3.76
N VAL A 72 5.45 -7.11 -3.19
CA VAL A 72 4.78 -8.39 -3.49
C VAL A 72 3.35 -8.11 -3.89
N VAL A 73 2.84 -8.91 -4.83
CA VAL A 73 1.47 -8.81 -5.34
C VAL A 73 0.67 -9.99 -4.81
N ALA A 74 -0.57 -9.75 -4.38
CA ALA A 74 -1.43 -10.81 -3.89
C ALA A 74 -1.89 -11.71 -5.05
N LYS A 75 -1.63 -13.02 -4.94
CA LYS A 75 -2.03 -14.00 -5.99
C LYS A 75 -3.55 -14.06 -6.19
N SER A 76 -4.32 -13.93 -5.10
CA SER A 76 -5.78 -13.97 -5.13
C SER A 76 -6.42 -12.65 -5.55
N ALA A 77 -5.67 -11.54 -5.52
CA ALA A 77 -6.15 -10.21 -5.87
C ALA A 77 -5.01 -9.43 -6.54
N PRO A 78 -4.76 -9.61 -7.86
CA PRO A 78 -3.61 -9.02 -8.55
C PRO A 78 -3.56 -7.48 -8.53
N GLN A 79 -4.69 -6.83 -8.27
CA GLN A 79 -4.77 -5.38 -8.08
C GLN A 79 -4.25 -4.92 -6.71
N MET A 80 -3.95 -5.83 -5.79
CA MET A 80 -3.43 -5.53 -4.46
C MET A 80 -1.95 -5.87 -4.37
N SER A 81 -1.18 -4.92 -3.85
CA SER A 81 0.24 -5.10 -3.56
C SER A 81 0.56 -4.63 -2.15
N ALA A 82 1.56 -5.26 -1.55
CA ALA A 82 2.18 -4.83 -0.32
C ALA A 82 3.65 -4.51 -0.61
N MET A 83 4.21 -3.53 0.08
CA MET A 83 5.63 -3.25 -0.03
C MET A 83 6.26 -2.93 1.31
N VAL A 84 7.57 -3.16 1.36
CA VAL A 84 8.45 -2.62 2.38
C VAL A 84 9.38 -1.58 1.73
N TRP A 85 9.52 -0.44 2.38
CA TRP A 85 10.41 0.63 1.99
C TRP A 85 11.47 0.84 3.08
N PHE A 86 12.73 0.73 2.66
CA PHE A 86 13.89 0.85 3.53
C PHE A 86 14.38 2.29 3.56
N ASP A 87 13.85 3.09 4.49
CA ASP A 87 14.31 4.45 4.73
C ASP A 87 15.31 4.52 5.90
N ASN A 88 15.29 5.55 6.76
CA ASN A 88 16.00 5.49 8.04
C ASN A 88 15.34 4.45 8.97
N THR A 89 14.02 4.37 8.89
CA THR A 89 13.19 3.33 9.49
C THR A 89 12.52 2.51 8.39
N ILE A 90 12.16 1.28 8.72
CA ILE A 90 11.45 0.40 7.80
C ILE A 90 9.97 0.79 7.80
N VAL A 91 9.43 1.06 6.62
CA VAL A 91 8.02 1.44 6.42
C VAL A 91 7.34 0.35 5.62
N TYR A 92 6.15 -0.06 6.05
CA TYR A 92 5.32 -1.03 5.34
C TYR A 92 4.11 -0.32 4.76
N MET A 93 3.78 -0.65 3.52
CA MET A 93 2.64 -0.09 2.81
C MET A 93 1.78 -1.18 2.19
N LEU A 94 0.50 -0.87 2.04
CA LEU A 94 -0.49 -1.67 1.31
C LEU A 94 -1.16 -0.74 0.29
N GLY A 95 -1.34 -1.23 -0.93
CA GLY A 95 -1.98 -0.50 -2.01
C GLY A 95 -2.90 -1.39 -2.84
N CYS A 96 -4.01 -0.83 -3.30
CA CYS A 96 -4.86 -1.39 -4.34
C CYS A 96 -4.88 -0.46 -5.56
N GLY A 97 -4.88 -1.04 -6.77
CA GLY A 97 -4.84 -0.26 -8.02
C GLY A 97 -3.52 0.46 -8.26
N THR A 98 -2.46 0.12 -7.51
CA THR A 98 -1.14 0.73 -7.63
C THR A 98 -0.30 0.04 -8.70
N SER A 99 0.38 0.83 -9.53
CA SER A 99 1.41 0.30 -10.43
C SER A 99 2.60 -0.20 -9.62
N THR A 100 3.17 -1.34 -10.03
CA THR A 100 4.43 -1.88 -9.48
C THR A 100 5.64 -1.47 -10.32
N SER A 101 5.42 -0.78 -11.44
CA SER A 101 6.49 -0.26 -12.29
C SER A 101 7.24 0.85 -11.56
N MET A 102 8.55 0.67 -11.42
CA MET A 102 9.40 1.71 -10.86
C MET A 102 9.47 2.88 -11.84
N SER A 103 8.99 4.03 -11.41
CA SER A 103 9.15 5.30 -12.12
C SER A 103 9.91 6.24 -11.21
N THR A 104 10.89 6.93 -11.77
CA THR A 104 11.50 8.08 -11.11
C THR A 104 10.67 9.30 -11.46
N CYS A 105 10.43 10.18 -10.50
CA CYS A 105 10.10 11.54 -10.86
C CYS A 105 11.32 12.07 -11.62
N GLY A 106 11.16 12.32 -12.93
CA GLY A 106 12.14 13.13 -13.66
C GLY A 106 12.28 14.49 -12.97
N THR A 107 13.25 15.29 -13.40
CA THR A 107 13.57 16.63 -12.89
C THR A 107 12.44 17.68 -13.06
N SER A 108 11.18 17.28 -13.03
CA SER A 108 10.03 18.13 -12.79
C SER A 108 9.87 18.31 -11.28
N SER A 109 10.23 19.51 -10.80
CA SER A 109 9.95 20.07 -9.48
C SER A 109 8.91 19.29 -8.66
N CYS A 110 9.37 18.47 -7.72
CA CYS A 110 8.67 18.41 -6.45
C CYS A 110 9.11 19.66 -5.69
N TYR A 111 8.22 20.65 -5.68
CA TYR A 111 8.37 22.05 -5.22
C TYR A 111 9.06 22.99 -6.22
#